data_AF-A0A8H8BUJ2-F1
#
_entry.id   AF-A0A8H8BUJ2-F1
#
_cell.length_a   1.000
_cell.length_b   1.000
_cell.length_c   1.000
_cell.angle_alpha   90.00
_cell.angle_beta   90.00
_cell.angle_gamma   90.00
#
_symmetry.space_group_name_H-M   'P 1'
#
loop_
_entity.id
_entity.type
_entity.pdbx_description
1 polymer ?
#
loop_
_entity_poly.entity_id
_entity_poly.type
_entity_poly.pdbx_seq_one_letter_code
_entity_poly.pdbx_strand_id
1 'polypeptide(L)'
;MQSVIALTVAFLAAAVSATPYTATTTVQFTNDQSGRSANVPVALDGAKKSVATLLDNTPLDNNYSFLATSFFLQSNFQGVECDLYIDNYVVTITEQHTFAGFAPVSAPKDLVHAEIACFKY
;
A
#
# COMPACT_ATOMS: atom_id res chain seq x y z
N MET A 1 6.61 49.71 -49.98
CA MET A 1 7.24 49.25 -48.72
C MET A 1 6.21 49.50 -47.62
N GLN A 2 5.36 48.50 -47.37
CA GLN A 2 5.38 47.65 -46.17
C GLN A 2 5.12 48.41 -44.86
N SER A 3 3.96 48.18 -44.22
CA SER A 3 4.00 47.53 -42.92
C SER A 3 2.62 46.95 -42.55
N VAL A 4 2.69 45.73 -42.02
CA VAL A 4 1.66 44.70 -42.02
C VAL A 4 0.91 44.74 -40.69
N ILE A 5 -0.42 44.81 -40.76
CA ILE A 5 -1.32 44.47 -39.66
C ILE A 5 -1.59 42.97 -39.74
N ALA A 6 -1.17 42.18 -38.75
CA ALA A 6 -1.76 40.88 -38.43
C ALA A 6 -1.29 40.46 -37.03
N LEU A 7 -2.09 40.70 -36.00
CA LEU A 7 -3.09 39.77 -35.45
C LEU A 7 -2.46 38.72 -34.53
N THR A 8 -2.71 38.95 -33.25
CA THR A 8 -2.79 38.02 -32.12
C THR A 8 -2.95 36.55 -32.50
N VAL A 9 -2.24 35.65 -31.78
CA VAL A 9 -2.78 34.54 -30.98
C VAL A 9 -1.60 33.60 -30.67
N ALA A 10 -0.95 33.80 -29.52
CA ALA A 10 -0.13 32.76 -28.90
C ALA A 10 -0.99 32.13 -27.78
N PHE A 11 -1.85 31.18 -28.15
CA PHE A 11 -2.52 30.33 -27.17
C PHE A 11 -1.45 29.43 -26.53
N LEU A 12 -1.02 29.80 -25.33
CA LEU A 12 -0.15 28.98 -24.50
C LEU A 12 -1.01 27.85 -23.89
N ALA A 13 -1.18 26.76 -24.64
CA ALA A 13 -1.82 25.54 -24.15
C ALA A 13 -0.87 24.83 -23.16
N ALA A 14 -0.83 25.29 -21.92
CA ALA A 14 -0.23 24.56 -20.82
C ALA A 14 -1.19 23.46 -20.38
N ALA A 15 -1.19 22.32 -21.08
CA ALA A 15 -1.84 21.12 -20.59
C ALA A 15 -1.01 20.58 -19.42
N VAL A 16 -1.40 20.94 -18.19
CA VAL A 16 -0.86 20.36 -16.97
C VAL A 16 -1.34 18.91 -16.95
N SER A 17 -0.48 17.96 -17.32
CA SER A 17 -0.77 16.54 -17.17
C SER A 17 -0.79 16.20 -15.68
N ALA A 18 -1.96 16.29 -15.05
CA ALA A 18 -2.16 15.78 -13.71
C ALA A 18 -2.06 14.25 -13.76
N THR A 19 -1.03 13.68 -13.16
CA THR A 19 -0.97 12.24 -12.91
C THR A 19 -2.16 11.85 -12.02
N PRO A 20 -2.90 10.78 -12.33
CA PRO A 20 -4.03 10.36 -11.51
C PRO A 20 -3.55 10.11 -10.08
N TYR A 21 -4.18 10.79 -9.12
CA TYR A 21 -3.93 10.59 -7.70
C TYR A 21 -4.63 9.31 -7.24
N THR A 22 -3.86 8.32 -6.80
CA THR A 22 -4.38 7.11 -6.18
C THR A 22 -4.32 7.28 -4.67
N ALA A 23 -5.47 7.21 -4.00
CA ALA A 23 -5.52 7.25 -2.54
C ALA A 23 -4.78 6.05 -1.94
N THR A 24 -4.12 6.25 -0.80
CA THR A 24 -3.36 5.22 -0.10
C THR A 24 -3.76 5.11 1.37
N THR A 25 -3.77 3.90 1.91
CA THR A 25 -3.85 3.63 3.35
C THR A 25 -2.48 3.19 3.88
N THR A 26 -2.24 3.32 5.17
CA THR A 26 -1.03 2.76 5.80
C THR A 26 -1.38 1.49 6.57
N VAL A 27 -0.73 0.40 6.22
CA VAL A 27 -0.81 -0.89 6.91
C VAL A 27 0.49 -1.13 7.65
N GLN A 28 0.39 -1.48 8.93
CA GLN A 28 1.53 -1.91 9.73
C GLN A 28 1.57 -3.43 9.80
N PHE A 29 2.71 -4.02 9.47
CA PHE A 29 3.01 -5.43 9.74
C PHE A 29 3.87 -5.51 11.00
N THR A 30 3.62 -6.51 11.85
CA THR A 30 4.43 -6.75 13.06
C THR A 30 4.88 -8.19 13.16
N ASN A 31 6.02 -8.37 13.82
CA ASN A 31 6.52 -9.65 14.26
C ASN A 31 6.72 -9.59 15.77
N ASP A 32 5.75 -10.13 16.49
CA ASP A 32 5.75 -10.05 17.95
C ASP A 32 6.83 -10.93 18.58
N GLN A 33 7.38 -11.91 17.84
CA GLN A 33 8.50 -12.74 18.30
C GLN A 33 9.80 -11.94 18.38
N SER A 34 10.05 -11.07 17.39
CA SER A 34 11.27 -10.26 17.32
C SER A 34 11.09 -8.82 17.79
N GLY A 35 9.85 -8.37 17.97
CA GLY A 35 9.49 -6.98 18.27
C GLY A 35 9.63 -6.02 17.07
N ARG A 36 9.90 -6.54 15.87
CA ARG A 36 10.07 -5.72 14.65
C ARG A 36 8.71 -5.37 14.05
N SER A 37 8.63 -4.20 13.43
CA SER A 37 7.45 -3.78 12.68
C SER A 37 7.81 -2.86 11.52
N ALA A 38 6.92 -2.74 10.55
CA ALA A 38 7.07 -1.86 9.40
C ALA A 38 5.72 -1.29 8.97
N ASN A 39 5.70 0.00 8.63
CA ASN A 39 4.53 0.69 8.10
C ASN A 39 4.70 0.82 6.60
N VAL A 40 3.73 0.33 5.83
CA VAL A 40 3.78 0.36 4.37
C VAL A 40 2.55 1.08 3.81
N PRO A 41 2.73 2.01 2.86
CA PRO A 41 1.61 2.59 2.13
C PRO A 41 1.08 1.57 1.11
N VAL A 42 -0.23 1.36 1.10
CA VAL A 42 -0.93 0.49 0.15
C VAL A 42 -1.96 1.32 -0.60
N ALA A 43 -1.95 1.22 -1.94
CA ALA A 43 -2.93 1.89 -2.79
C ALA A 43 -4.34 1.32 -2.56
N LEU A 44 -5.35 2.18 -2.54
CA LEU A 44 -6.76 1.83 -2.46
C LEU A 44 -7.35 1.57 -3.85
N ASP A 45 -6.61 0.86 -4.70
CA ASP A 45 -6.96 0.56 -6.10
C ASP A 45 -7.52 -0.86 -6.27
N GLY A 46 -7.61 -1.65 -5.20
CA GLY A 46 -8.02 -3.06 -5.22
C GLY A 46 -7.03 -4.00 -5.92
N ALA A 47 -5.91 -3.48 -6.41
CA ALA A 47 -4.91 -4.30 -7.09
C ALA A 47 -4.04 -5.01 -6.05
N LYS A 48 -3.80 -6.31 -6.27
CA LYS A 48 -2.89 -7.09 -5.46
C LYS A 48 -1.46 -6.55 -5.60
N LYS A 49 -0.81 -6.30 -4.47
CA LYS A 49 0.59 -5.86 -4.37
C LYS A 49 1.38 -6.93 -3.61
N SER A 50 2.60 -7.21 -4.06
CA SER A 50 3.50 -8.11 -3.34
C SER A 50 3.88 -7.50 -1.98
N VAL A 51 3.67 -8.26 -0.91
CA VAL A 51 4.08 -7.84 0.44
C VAL A 51 5.61 -7.78 0.55
N ALA A 52 6.33 -8.68 -0.12
CA ALA A 52 7.79 -8.65 -0.19
C ALA A 52 8.32 -7.32 -0.75
N THR A 53 7.73 -6.82 -1.84
CA THR A 53 8.11 -5.52 -2.41
C THR A 53 7.80 -4.36 -1.47
N LEU A 54 6.68 -4.44 -0.73
CA LEU A 54 6.31 -3.39 0.22
C LEU A 54 7.21 -3.37 1.46
N LEU A 55 7.69 -4.53 1.90
CA LEU A 55 8.51 -4.68 3.10
C LEU A 55 10.02 -4.68 2.83
N ASP A 56 10.44 -4.62 1.57
CA ASP A 56 11.84 -4.49 1.17
C ASP A 56 12.50 -3.27 1.85
N ASN A 57 13.71 -3.46 2.37
CA ASN A 57 14.45 -2.44 3.13
C ASN A 57 13.72 -1.89 4.39
N THR A 58 12.75 -2.63 4.94
CA THR A 58 12.11 -2.28 6.22
C THR A 58 12.74 -3.05 7.39
N PRO A 59 12.46 -2.70 8.66
CA PRO A 59 12.94 -3.49 9.80
C PRO A 59 12.49 -4.95 9.82
N LEU A 60 11.43 -5.30 9.08
CA LEU A 60 10.95 -6.68 8.92
C LEU A 60 11.74 -7.47 7.87
N ASP A 61 12.52 -6.80 7.03
CA ASP A 61 13.43 -7.47 6.10
C ASP A 61 14.57 -8.14 6.87
N ASN A 62 14.60 -9.47 6.80
CA ASN A 62 15.68 -10.28 7.33
C ASN A 62 16.27 -11.14 6.21
N ASN A 63 17.06 -10.50 5.33
CA ASN A 63 17.65 -11.12 4.14
C ASN A 63 16.58 -11.69 3.20
N TYR A 64 15.58 -10.87 2.83
CA TYR A 64 14.46 -11.24 1.96
C TYR A 64 13.47 -12.25 2.56
N SER A 65 13.52 -12.48 3.87
CA SER A 65 12.45 -13.14 4.62
C SER A 65 11.71 -12.11 5.45
N PHE A 66 10.37 -12.17 5.40
CA PHE A 66 9.48 -11.18 5.99
C PHE A 66 8.57 -11.86 7.01
N LEU A 67 9.17 -12.31 8.11
CA LEU A 67 8.45 -12.99 9.17
C LEU A 67 7.52 -12.01 9.90
N ALA A 68 6.22 -12.31 9.95
CA ALA A 68 5.22 -11.52 10.64
C ALA A 68 4.18 -12.41 11.36
N THR A 69 3.52 -11.83 12.36
CA THR A 69 2.46 -12.47 13.17
C THR A 69 1.11 -11.81 12.98
N SER A 70 1.11 -10.49 12.71
CA SER A 70 -0.11 -9.70 12.60
C SER A 70 0.07 -8.51 11.67
N PHE A 71 -1.06 -7.91 11.31
CA PHE A 71 -1.10 -6.65 10.58
C PHE A 71 -2.31 -5.81 11.00
N PHE A 72 -2.19 -4.48 10.84
CA PHE A 72 -3.28 -3.56 11.17
C PHE A 72 -3.26 -2.24 10.38
N LEU A 73 -4.42 -1.60 10.30
CA LEU A 73 -4.62 -0.29 9.69
C LEU A 73 -4.13 0.81 10.65
N GLN A 74 -3.21 1.64 10.17
CA GLN A 74 -2.58 2.68 10.98
C GLN A 74 -3.10 4.08 10.66
N SER A 75 -3.37 4.39 9.38
CA SER A 75 -3.85 5.71 8.96
C SER A 75 -4.69 5.64 7.68
N ASN A 76 -5.50 6.69 7.43
CA ASN A 76 -6.34 6.84 6.23
C ASN A 76 -7.33 5.67 5.99
N PHE A 77 -7.84 5.08 7.07
CA PHE A 77 -8.61 3.85 7.03
C PHE A 77 -10.15 4.02 7.02
N GLN A 78 -10.68 5.24 6.89
CA GLN A 78 -12.13 5.44 6.79
C GLN A 78 -12.67 4.90 5.45
N GLY A 79 -13.61 3.97 5.54
CA GLY A 79 -14.22 3.20 4.45
C GLY A 79 -13.26 2.21 3.80
N VAL A 80 -12.21 1.76 4.51
CA VAL A 80 -11.16 0.90 3.93
C VAL A 80 -11.32 -0.55 4.36
N GLU A 81 -11.15 -1.44 3.40
CA GLU A 81 -10.93 -2.88 3.59
C GLU A 81 -9.58 -3.26 2.98
N CYS A 82 -8.84 -4.12 3.68
CA CYS A 82 -7.59 -4.69 3.20
C CYS A 82 -7.60 -6.21 3.40
N ASP A 83 -7.36 -6.92 2.31
CA ASP A 83 -7.23 -8.37 2.26
C ASP A 83 -5.76 -8.76 2.12
N LEU A 84 -5.27 -9.53 3.08
CA LEU A 84 -3.97 -10.15 3.05
C LEU A 84 -4.11 -11.61 2.62
N TYR A 85 -3.54 -11.95 1.47
CA TYR A 85 -3.53 -13.28 0.88
C TYR A 85 -2.26 -14.01 1.31
N ILE A 86 -2.42 -15.07 2.11
CA ILE A 86 -1.31 -15.88 2.64
C ILE A 86 -1.55 -17.32 2.23
N ASP A 87 -0.68 -17.85 1.36
CA ASP A 87 -0.81 -19.19 0.77
C ASP A 87 -2.22 -19.44 0.19
N ASN A 88 -3.06 -20.18 0.93
CA ASN A 88 -4.40 -20.63 0.54
C ASN A 88 -5.54 -20.00 1.36
N TYR A 89 -5.26 -18.98 2.19
CA TYR A 89 -6.27 -18.30 2.97
C TYR A 89 -6.12 -16.78 2.90
N VAL A 90 -7.19 -16.08 3.28
CA VAL A 90 -7.27 -14.61 3.27
C VAL A 90 -7.57 -14.14 4.68
N VAL A 91 -6.89 -13.07 5.08
CA VAL A 91 -7.11 -12.37 6.35
C VAL A 91 -7.52 -10.96 6.03
N THR A 92 -8.67 -10.52 6.55
CA THR A 92 -9.26 -9.22 6.23
C THR A 92 -9.24 -8.31 7.44
N ILE A 93 -8.86 -7.05 7.23
CA ILE A 93 -9.04 -5.97 8.19
C ILE A 93 -9.87 -4.87 7.56
N THR A 94 -10.69 -4.21 8.39
CA THR A 94 -11.59 -3.12 7.98
C THR A 94 -11.41 -1.93 8.92
N GLU A 95 -12.04 -0.80 8.59
CA GLU A 95 -12.10 0.35 9.49
C GLU A 95 -12.71 0.02 10.88
N GLN A 96 -13.56 -1.00 10.96
CA GLN A 96 -14.21 -1.45 12.19
C GLN A 96 -13.39 -2.51 12.93
N HIS A 97 -12.62 -3.31 12.18
CA HIS A 97 -11.73 -4.34 12.69
C HIS A 97 -10.34 -4.11 12.12
N THR A 98 -9.64 -3.14 12.71
CA THR A 98 -8.39 -2.62 12.15
C THR A 98 -7.20 -3.54 12.34
N PHE A 99 -7.33 -4.64 13.07
CA PHE A 99 -6.23 -5.54 13.43
C PHE A 99 -6.60 -6.99 13.20
N ALA A 100 -5.65 -7.77 12.68
CA ALA A 100 -5.75 -9.22 12.63
C ALA A 100 -4.40 -9.90 12.85
N GLY A 101 -4.39 -10.88 13.76
CA GLY A 101 -3.30 -11.84 13.91
C GLY A 101 -3.56 -13.07 13.04
N PHE A 102 -2.53 -13.54 12.34
CA PHE A 102 -2.63 -14.67 11.41
C PHE A 102 -1.61 -15.77 11.66
N ALA A 103 -0.61 -15.53 12.53
CA ALA A 103 0.33 -16.56 12.95
C ALA A 103 0.63 -16.44 14.45
N PRO A 104 0.87 -17.57 15.15
CA PRO A 104 1.26 -17.54 16.55
C PRO A 104 2.67 -16.99 16.73
N VAL A 105 2.94 -16.36 17.87
CA VAL A 105 4.26 -15.78 18.21
C VAL A 105 5.40 -16.82 18.16
N SER A 106 5.10 -18.09 18.47
CA SER A 106 6.09 -19.17 18.42
C SER A 106 6.48 -19.59 16.99
N ALA A 107 5.67 -19.25 15.98
CA ALA A 107 5.92 -19.59 14.59
C ALA A 107 5.42 -18.47 13.67
N PRO A 108 6.13 -17.32 13.59
CA PRO A 108 5.81 -16.27 12.63
C PRO A 108 5.79 -16.80 11.20
N LYS A 109 4.92 -16.22 10.38
CA LYS A 109 4.74 -16.62 8.98
C LYS A 109 5.60 -15.74 8.08
N ASP A 110 6.32 -16.37 7.16
CA ASP A 110 7.01 -15.64 6.10
C ASP A 110 6.02 -15.14 5.04
N LEU A 111 6.05 -13.84 4.78
CA LEU A 111 5.19 -13.15 3.82
C LEU A 111 5.84 -12.96 2.45
N VAL A 112 6.96 -13.61 2.15
CA VAL A 112 7.68 -13.47 0.87
C VAL A 112 6.81 -13.76 -0.38
N HIS A 113 5.81 -14.65 -0.27
CA HIS A 113 4.84 -14.94 -1.33
C HIS A 113 3.46 -14.31 -1.10
N ALA A 114 3.29 -13.52 -0.05
CA ALA A 114 2.01 -12.92 0.28
C ALA A 114 1.70 -11.72 -0.62
N GLU A 115 0.41 -11.49 -0.83
CA GLU A 115 -0.11 -10.33 -1.54
C GLU A 115 -1.09 -9.59 -0.65
N ILE A 116 -1.17 -8.27 -0.79
CA ILE A 116 -2.18 -7.44 -0.13
C ILE A 116 -2.94 -6.63 -1.17
N ALA A 117 -4.26 -6.56 -1.03
CA ALA A 117 -5.11 -5.66 -1.79
C ALA A 117 -5.95 -4.83 -0.83
N CYS A 118 -5.96 -3.51 -1.04
CA CYS A 118 -6.82 -2.62 -0.26
C CYS A 118 -7.73 -1.84 -1.20
N PHE A 119 -8.95 -1.56 -0.75
CA PHE A 119 -9.91 -0.79 -1.50
C PHE A 119 -10.78 0.06 -0.56
N LYS A 120 -11.47 1.03 -1.15
CA LYS A 120 -12.41 1.89 -0.46
C LYS A 120 -13.84 1.51 -0.87
N TYR A 121 -14.75 1.40 0.10
CA TYR A 121 -16.17 1.09 -0.11
C TYR A 121 -17.08 2.22 0.36
#